data_AF-A0A098TK78-F1
#
_entry.id   AF-A0A098TK78-F1
#
_cell.length_a   1.000
_cell.length_b   1.000
_cell.length_c   1.000
_cell.angle_alpha   90.00
_cell.angle_beta   90.00
_cell.angle_gamma   90.00
#
_symmetry.space_group_name_H-M   'P 1'
#
loop_
_entity.id
_entity.type
_entity.pdbx_description
1 polymer ?
#
loop_
_entity_poly.entity_id
_entity_poly.type
_entity_poly.pdbx_seq_one_letter_code
_entity_poly.pdbx_strand_id
1 'polypeptide(L)'
;MAEQVYFDGKGVRVTASQLIVDDTVYPLSKIRGVEVEVENPNRMQPLLCIFAGVLLLIVVVGIIILVIGIRWWMSQEPVYWLVVQTETGRKRVKRSRNGQAIESMKSAVLAAIRQLQIMARLIQAVKEREGVLTVPDAAAVTGLSNSDAHVLLDQCVENGFATRYTDPRSHGIIYTFTKRRSS
;
A
#
# COMPACT_ATOMS: atom_id res chain seq x y z
N MET A 1 10.40 18.68 -11.02
CA MET A 1 10.65 17.89 -9.79
C MET A 1 10.21 16.47 -10.08
N ALA A 2 11.13 15.50 -9.98
CA ALA A 2 10.82 14.10 -10.22
C ALA A 2 10.07 13.54 -9.00
N GLU A 3 8.86 13.02 -9.20
CA GLU A 3 8.09 12.39 -8.13
C GLU A 3 8.72 11.02 -7.80
N GLN A 4 9.01 10.77 -6.53
CA GLN A 4 9.59 9.50 -6.10
C GLN A 4 8.55 8.39 -6.25
N VAL A 5 8.83 7.45 -7.15
CA VAL A 5 8.00 6.28 -7.42
C VAL A 5 8.50 5.13 -6.55
N TYR A 6 7.67 4.70 -5.60
CA TYR A 6 7.99 3.61 -4.68
C TYR A 6 7.68 2.25 -5.30
N PHE A 7 6.72 2.19 -6.21
CA PHE A 7 6.33 0.97 -6.89
C PHE A 7 5.71 1.30 -8.26
N ASP A 8 6.14 0.61 -9.30
CA ASP A 8 5.53 0.67 -10.63
C ASP A 8 5.41 -0.76 -11.18
N GLY A 9 4.18 -1.28 -11.24
CA GLY A 9 3.95 -2.64 -11.70
C GLY A 9 2.48 -2.95 -11.98
N LYS A 10 2.22 -3.58 -13.14
CA LYS A 10 0.91 -4.16 -13.53
C LYS A 10 -0.29 -3.18 -13.41
N GLY A 11 -0.10 -1.93 -13.80
CA GLY A 11 -1.15 -0.90 -13.77
C GLY A 11 -1.42 -0.31 -12.37
N VAL A 12 -0.52 -0.55 -11.42
CA VAL A 12 -0.50 0.09 -10.11
C VAL A 12 0.81 0.86 -9.98
N ARG A 13 0.71 2.16 -9.72
CA ARG A 13 1.83 3.02 -9.42
C ARG A 13 1.63 3.66 -8.06
N VAL A 14 2.57 3.42 -7.15
CA VAL A 14 2.58 4.03 -5.82
C VAL A 14 3.63 5.13 -5.83
N THR A 15 3.19 6.37 -5.69
CA THR A 15 4.06 7.54 -5.55
C THR A 15 4.12 7.98 -4.09
N ALA A 16 4.97 8.97 -3.80
CA ALA A 16 5.08 9.56 -2.47
C ALA A 16 3.75 10.11 -1.91
N SER A 17 2.83 10.51 -2.79
CA SER A 17 1.61 11.23 -2.39
C SER A 17 0.33 10.57 -2.87
N GLN A 18 0.41 9.68 -3.86
CA GLN A 18 -0.75 9.16 -4.59
C GLN A 18 -0.57 7.68 -4.89
N LEU A 19 -1.68 6.96 -4.82
CA LEU A 19 -1.82 5.61 -5.33
C LEU A 19 -2.61 5.69 -6.64
N ILE A 20 -1.98 5.35 -7.75
CA ILE A 20 -2.60 5.34 -9.07
C ILE A 20 -2.90 3.88 -9.43
N VAL A 21 -4.16 3.57 -9.68
CA VAL A 21 -4.60 2.23 -10.10
C VAL A 21 -5.53 2.35 -11.29
N ASP A 22 -5.17 1.72 -12.41
CA ASP A 22 -5.97 1.70 -13.65
C ASP A 22 -6.53 3.09 -14.00
N ASP A 23 -5.63 4.09 -13.99
CA ASP A 23 -5.93 5.51 -14.28
C ASP A 23 -6.76 6.26 -13.22
N THR A 24 -7.12 5.59 -12.12
CA THR A 24 -7.76 6.25 -10.97
C THR A 24 -6.72 6.64 -9.93
N VAL A 25 -6.69 7.92 -9.59
CA VAL A 25 -5.78 8.50 -8.60
C VAL A 25 -6.43 8.54 -7.23
N TYR A 26 -5.77 7.95 -6.24
CA TYR A 26 -6.17 7.95 -4.84
C TYR A 26 -5.10 8.68 -4.00
N PRO A 27 -5.41 9.84 -3.41
CA PRO A 27 -4.46 10.52 -2.52
C PRO A 27 -4.18 9.65 -1.29
N LEU A 28 -2.90 9.36 -1.01
CA LEU A 28 -2.52 8.55 0.14
C LEU A 28 -2.96 9.18 1.47
N SER A 29 -3.06 10.52 1.52
CA SER A 29 -3.57 11.26 2.68
C SER A 29 -5.02 10.91 3.06
N LYS A 30 -5.81 10.41 2.11
CA LYS A 30 -7.20 9.98 2.36
C LYS A 30 -7.32 8.49 2.67
N ILE A 31 -6.24 7.73 2.56
CA ILE A 31 -6.20 6.29 2.77
C ILE A 31 -5.86 6.00 4.24
N ARG A 32 -6.77 5.37 4.95
CA ARG A 32 -6.59 4.96 6.36
C ARG A 32 -6.06 3.53 6.49
N GLY A 33 -6.38 2.68 5.51
CA GLY A 33 -6.02 1.27 5.55
C GLY A 33 -6.16 0.60 4.20
N VAL A 34 -5.52 -0.55 4.07
CA VAL A 34 -5.57 -1.38 2.87
C VAL A 34 -5.80 -2.82 3.29
N GLU A 35 -6.83 -3.43 2.71
CA GLU A 35 -7.25 -4.79 2.98
C GLU A 35 -7.32 -5.57 1.66
N VAL A 36 -7.20 -6.89 1.78
CA VAL A 36 -7.36 -7.81 0.65
C VAL A 36 -8.64 -8.58 0.87
N GLU A 37 -9.62 -8.35 0.01
CA GLU A 37 -10.89 -9.05 0.03
C GLU A 37 -10.82 -10.20 -0.98
N VAL A 38 -11.11 -11.42 -0.52
CA VAL A 38 -11.16 -12.61 -1.36
C VAL A 38 -12.61 -12.86 -1.75
N GLU A 39 -12.92 -12.70 -3.02
CA GLU A 39 -14.23 -13.05 -3.56
C GLU A 39 -14.19 -14.52 -4.01
N ASN A 40 -14.87 -15.36 -3.22
CA ASN A 40 -15.02 -16.78 -3.53
C ASN A 40 -16.04 -16.93 -4.67
N PRO A 41 -15.69 -17.65 -5.75
CA PRO A 41 -16.62 -17.89 -6.85
C PRO A 41 -17.79 -18.74 -6.36
N ASN A 42 -18.97 -18.48 -6.88
CA ASN A 42 -20.16 -19.23 -6.51
C ASN A 42 -20.09 -20.66 -7.10
N ARG A 43 -19.67 -21.60 -6.26
CA ARG A 43 -19.55 -23.02 -6.62
C ARG A 43 -20.89 -23.75 -6.67
N MET A 44 -22.01 -23.10 -6.33
CA MET A 44 -23.34 -23.72 -6.37
C MET A 44 -23.76 -24.13 -7.78
N GLN A 45 -23.43 -23.32 -8.79
CA GLN A 45 -23.81 -23.60 -10.19
C GLN A 45 -23.16 -24.89 -10.72
N PRO A 46 -21.82 -25.07 -10.66
CA PRO A 46 -21.22 -26.33 -11.07
C PRO A 46 -21.62 -27.51 -10.16
N LEU A 47 -21.93 -27.29 -8.87
CA LEU A 47 -22.46 -28.35 -8.01
C LEU A 47 -23.79 -28.91 -8.53
N LEU A 48 -24.72 -28.02 -8.86
CA LEU A 48 -26.03 -28.36 -9.45
C LEU A 48 -25.86 -29.10 -10.78
N CYS A 49 -24.90 -28.66 -11.60
CA CYS A 49 -24.59 -29.30 -12.87
C CYS A 49 -24.05 -30.73 -12.69
N ILE A 50 -23.13 -30.93 -11.74
CA ILE A 50 -22.61 -32.27 -11.40
C ILE A 50 -23.74 -33.15 -10.86
N PHE A 51 -24.59 -32.62 -9.99
CA PHE A 51 -25.71 -33.37 -9.41
C PHE A 51 -26.72 -33.82 -10.49
N ALA A 52 -27.06 -32.92 -11.43
CA ALA A 52 -27.90 -33.26 -12.58
C ALA A 52 -27.25 -34.33 -13.48
N GLY A 53 -25.94 -34.23 -13.72
CA GLY A 53 -25.19 -35.23 -14.49
C GLY A 53 -25.19 -36.62 -13.83
N VAL A 54 -25.05 -36.67 -12.50
CA VAL A 54 -25.13 -37.92 -11.72
C VAL A 54 -26.54 -38.52 -11.78
N LEU A 55 -27.58 -37.70 -11.69
CA LEU A 55 -28.97 -38.18 -11.78
C LEU A 55 -29.28 -38.79 -13.17
N LEU A 56 -28.64 -38.28 -14.22
CA LEU A 56 -28.83 -38.70 -15.61
C LEU A 56 -27.82 -39.76 -16.09
N LEU A 57 -27.03 -40.37 -15.19
CA LEU A 57 -25.96 -41.33 -15.55
C LEU A 57 -26.42 -42.54 -16.36
N ILE A 58 -27.71 -42.88 -16.28
CA ILE A 58 -28.34 -43.98 -17.01
C ILE A 58 -28.31 -43.71 -18.53
N VAL A 59 -28.21 -42.43 -18.93
CA VAL A 59 -28.14 -41.98 -20.32
C VAL A 59 -26.72 -41.51 -20.61
N VAL A 60 -26.21 -41.80 -21.81
CA VAL A 60 -24.87 -41.34 -22.28
C VAL A 60 -24.68 -39.82 -22.10
N VAL A 61 -25.76 -39.05 -22.17
CA VAL A 61 -25.81 -37.59 -21.95
C VAL A 61 -25.37 -37.21 -20.52
N GLY A 62 -25.66 -38.03 -19.51
CA GLY A 62 -25.26 -37.77 -18.11
C GLY A 62 -23.75 -37.74 -17.93
N ILE A 63 -23.01 -38.61 -18.63
CA ILE A 63 -21.54 -38.65 -18.61
C ILE A 63 -20.97 -37.34 -19.15
N ILE A 64 -21.50 -36.82 -20.25
CA ILE A 64 -21.04 -35.57 -20.87
C ILE A 64 -21.27 -34.38 -19.93
N ILE A 65 -22.47 -34.29 -19.33
CA ILE A 65 -22.81 -33.22 -18.37
C ILE A 65 -21.88 -33.27 -17.15
N LEU A 66 -21.59 -34.47 -16.65
CA LEU A 66 -20.71 -34.67 -15.50
C LEU A 66 -19.28 -34.19 -15.80
N VAL A 67 -18.72 -34.54 -16.96
CA VAL A 67 -17.39 -34.06 -17.39
C VAL A 67 -17.35 -32.53 -17.51
N ILE A 68 -18.39 -31.92 -18.09
CA ILE A 68 -18.50 -30.45 -18.19
C ILE A 68 -18.58 -29.81 -16.80
N GLY A 69 -19.40 -30.38 -15.90
CA GLY A 69 -19.56 -29.89 -14.53
C GLY A 69 -18.25 -29.92 -13.73
N ILE A 70 -17.50 -31.03 -13.82
CA ILE A 70 -16.17 -31.15 -13.18
C ILE A 70 -15.19 -30.13 -13.76
N ARG A 71 -15.11 -30.01 -15.09
CA ARG A 71 -14.21 -29.05 -15.74
C ARG A 71 -14.58 -27.61 -15.36
N TRP A 72 -15.86 -27.30 -15.27
CA TRP A 72 -16.34 -25.98 -14.85
C TRP A 72 -15.99 -25.70 -13.38
N TRP A 73 -16.15 -26.69 -12.50
CA TRP A 73 -15.76 -26.59 -11.09
C TRP A 73 -14.28 -26.24 -10.93
N MET A 74 -13.40 -26.93 -11.67
CA MET A 74 -11.95 -26.68 -11.63
C MET A 74 -11.58 -25.29 -12.18
N SER A 75 -12.38 -24.73 -13.09
CA SER A 75 -12.12 -23.41 -13.68
C SER A 75 -12.49 -22.24 -12.78
N GLN A 76 -13.10 -22.47 -11.62
CA GLN A 76 -13.50 -21.42 -10.69
C GLN A 76 -12.35 -21.03 -9.74
N GLU A 77 -11.48 -20.15 -10.23
CA GLU A 77 -10.40 -19.55 -9.43
C GLU A 77 -10.92 -18.41 -8.54
N PRO A 78 -10.41 -18.26 -7.29
CA PRO A 78 -10.73 -17.14 -6.43
C PRO A 78 -10.19 -15.83 -6.99
N VAL A 79 -10.95 -14.75 -6.81
CA VAL A 79 -10.58 -13.42 -7.25
C VAL A 79 -10.19 -12.61 -6.03
N TYR A 80 -9.02 -12.00 -6.08
CA TYR A 80 -8.53 -11.13 -5.03
C TYR A 80 -8.82 -9.67 -5.42
N TRP A 81 -9.35 -8.92 -4.45
CA TRP A 81 -9.62 -7.49 -4.56
C TRP A 81 -8.74 -6.72 -3.58
N LEU A 82 -8.04 -5.72 -4.08
CA LEU A 82 -7.40 -4.73 -3.22
C LEU A 82 -8.44 -3.70 -2.82
N VAL A 83 -8.77 -3.66 -1.53
CA VAL A 83 -9.76 -2.74 -0.96
C VAL A 83 -9.02 -1.65 -0.19
N VAL A 84 -9.27 -0.41 -0.58
CA VAL A 84 -8.71 0.75 0.09
C VAL A 84 -9.78 1.33 1.00
N GLN A 85 -9.44 1.48 2.28
CA GLN A 85 -10.30 2.13 3.25
C GLN A 85 -9.94 3.62 3.29
N THR A 86 -10.92 4.44 2.90
CA THR A 86 -10.83 5.91 2.95
C THR A 86 -11.74 6.45 4.04
N GLU A 87 -11.60 7.74 4.36
CA GLU A 87 -12.51 8.41 5.29
C GLU A 87 -13.97 8.35 4.82
N THR A 88 -14.18 8.34 3.51
CA THR A 88 -15.50 8.28 2.86
C THR A 88 -16.06 6.86 2.72
N GLY A 89 -15.29 5.83 3.06
CA GLY A 89 -15.71 4.44 2.97
C GLY A 89 -14.70 3.49 2.32
N ARG A 90 -15.14 2.25 2.11
CA ARG A 90 -14.33 1.18 1.49
C ARG A 90 -14.56 1.17 -0.02
N LYS A 91 -13.49 1.21 -0.80
CA LYS A 91 -13.58 1.12 -2.27
C LYS A 91 -12.70 -0.02 -2.77
N ARG A 92 -13.26 -0.85 -3.66
CA ARG A 92 -12.52 -1.88 -4.38
C ARG A 92 -11.75 -1.22 -5.52
N VAL A 93 -10.43 -1.35 -5.50
CA VAL A 93 -9.55 -0.54 -6.35
C VAL A 93 -8.91 -1.38 -7.46
N LYS A 94 -8.45 -2.60 -7.17
CA LYS A 94 -7.85 -3.49 -8.16
C LYS A 94 -8.36 -4.90 -8.02
N ARG A 95 -8.57 -5.55 -9.17
CA ARG A 95 -8.85 -6.98 -9.28
C ARG A 95 -7.59 -7.72 -9.75
N SER A 96 -7.26 -8.84 -9.12
CA SER A 96 -6.21 -9.76 -9.59
C SER A 96 -6.59 -11.20 -9.29
N ARG A 97 -6.21 -12.11 -10.19
CA ARG A 97 -6.31 -13.56 -9.94
C ARG A 97 -5.10 -14.11 -9.18
N ASN A 98 -4.02 -13.35 -9.13
CA ASN A 98 -2.80 -13.74 -8.42
C ASN A 98 -2.81 -13.11 -7.03
N GLY A 99 -3.02 -13.94 -6.01
CA GLY A 99 -3.03 -13.52 -4.60
C GLY A 99 -1.68 -12.96 -4.13
N GLN A 100 -0.56 -13.53 -4.59
CA GLN A 100 0.78 -13.05 -4.24
C GLN A 100 1.04 -11.63 -4.77
N ALA A 101 0.53 -11.32 -5.97
CA ALA A 101 0.65 -9.99 -6.54
C ALA A 101 -0.12 -8.94 -5.70
N ILE A 102 -1.31 -9.28 -5.20
CA ILE A 102 -2.09 -8.36 -4.34
C ILE A 102 -1.44 -8.19 -2.98
N GLU A 103 -0.93 -9.25 -2.37
CA GLU A 103 -0.27 -9.13 -1.06
C GLU A 103 0.99 -8.26 -1.16
N SER A 104 1.74 -8.38 -2.26
CA SER A 104 2.89 -7.52 -2.55
C SER A 104 2.48 -6.05 -2.76
N MET A 105 1.34 -5.80 -3.41
CA MET A 105 0.80 -4.43 -3.53
C MET A 105 0.37 -3.87 -2.17
N LYS A 106 -0.32 -4.67 -1.37
CA LYS A 106 -0.77 -4.29 -0.02
C LYS A 106 0.41 -3.91 0.85
N SER A 107 1.49 -4.71 0.88
CA SER A 107 2.68 -4.39 1.66
C SER A 107 3.36 -3.10 1.17
N ALA A 108 3.44 -2.89 -0.15
CA ALA A 108 3.99 -1.66 -0.73
C ALA A 108 3.17 -0.41 -0.34
N VAL A 109 1.84 -0.47 -0.40
CA VAL A 109 0.98 0.65 -0.01
C VAL A 109 1.06 0.91 1.50
N LEU A 110 1.08 -0.14 2.33
CA LEU A 110 1.26 0.01 3.78
C LEU A 110 2.60 0.66 4.13
N ALA A 111 3.68 0.30 3.42
CA ALA A 111 4.99 0.93 3.59
C ALA A 111 4.94 2.42 3.25
N ALA A 112 4.31 2.80 2.14
CA ALA A 112 4.15 4.20 1.73
C ALA A 112 3.33 5.02 2.75
N ILE A 113 2.23 4.46 3.25
CA ILE A 113 1.41 5.11 4.29
C ILE A 113 2.22 5.34 5.57
N ARG A 114 3.00 4.33 6.00
CA ARG A 114 3.87 4.45 7.17
C ARG A 114 4.89 5.57 7.01
N GLN A 115 5.52 5.66 5.83
CA GLN A 115 6.49 6.72 5.55
C GLN A 115 5.86 8.12 5.60
N LEU A 116 4.65 8.28 5.05
CA LEU A 116 3.90 9.54 5.16
C LEU A 116 3.58 9.92 6.59
N GLN A 117 3.19 8.95 7.42
CA GLN A 117 2.92 9.20 8.84
C GLN A 117 4.18 9.62 9.61
N ILE A 118 5.32 8.99 9.32
CA ILE A 118 6.63 9.36 9.89
C ILE A 118 6.98 10.80 9.49
N MET A 119 6.87 11.14 8.21
CA MET A 119 7.12 12.51 7.71
C MET A 119 6.21 13.54 8.39
N ALA A 120 4.91 13.25 8.49
CA ALA A 120 3.96 14.16 9.13
C ALA A 120 4.31 14.43 10.60
N ARG A 121 4.68 13.39 11.36
CA ARG A 121 5.13 13.53 12.75
C ARG A 121 6.42 14.33 12.86
N LEU A 122 7.37 14.11 11.95
CA LEU A 122 8.63 14.84 11.93
C LEU A 122 8.39 16.33 11.65
N ILE A 123 7.53 16.66 10.67
CA ILE A 123 7.14 18.05 10.39
C ILE A 123 6.47 18.70 11.60
N GLN A 124 5.62 17.96 12.31
CA GLN A 124 4.99 18.47 13.53
C GLN A 124 6.02 18.76 14.64
N ALA A 125 6.95 17.85 14.89
CA ALA A 125 8.00 18.08 15.90
C ALA A 125 8.95 19.22 15.53
N VAL A 126 9.28 19.36 14.24
CA VAL A 126 10.06 20.48 13.71
C VAL A 126 9.32 21.81 13.97
N LYS A 127 8.00 21.83 13.78
CA LYS A 127 7.18 23.03 14.07
C LYS A 127 7.15 23.38 15.55
N GLU A 128 7.09 22.39 16.43
CA GLU A 128 7.09 22.56 17.89
C GLU A 128 8.45 23.05 18.43
N ARG A 129 9.55 22.71 17.75
CA ARG A 129 10.93 23.04 18.16
C ARG A 129 11.58 24.15 17.33
N GLU A 130 10.77 25.08 16.81
CA GLU A 130 11.22 26.26 16.06
C GLU A 130 12.15 25.95 14.86
N GLY A 131 12.00 24.77 14.25
CA GLY A 131 12.81 24.36 13.10
C GLY A 131 14.09 23.62 13.44
N VAL A 132 14.40 23.37 14.71
CA VAL A 132 15.64 22.69 15.14
C VAL A 132 15.32 21.27 15.60
N LEU A 133 16.01 20.27 15.02
CA LEU A 133 15.82 18.87 15.37
C LEU A 133 17.17 18.17 15.53
N THR A 134 17.34 17.42 16.62
CA THR A 134 18.50 16.54 16.82
C THR A 134 18.15 15.11 16.40
N VAL A 135 19.17 14.28 16.12
CA VAL A 135 18.95 12.86 15.77
C VAL A 135 18.18 12.10 16.87
N PRO A 136 18.52 12.24 18.18
CA PRO A 136 17.75 11.59 19.24
C PRO A 136 16.30 12.05 19.31
N ASP A 137 16.04 13.34 19.08
CA ASP A 137 14.66 13.87 19.07
C ASP A 137 13.87 13.32 17.88
N ALA A 138 14.48 13.26 16.70
CA ALA A 138 13.88 12.68 15.51
C ALA A 138 13.56 11.20 15.72
N ALA A 139 14.49 10.44 16.31
CA ALA A 139 14.29 9.04 16.65
C ALA A 139 13.13 8.87 17.66
N ALA A 140 13.08 9.70 18.70
CA ALA A 140 12.01 9.67 19.71
C ALA A 140 10.62 9.96 19.12
N VAL A 141 10.52 10.91 18.20
CA VAL A 141 9.24 11.32 17.58
C VAL A 141 8.77 10.30 16.53
N THR A 142 9.70 9.78 15.73
CA THR A 142 9.38 8.86 14.63
C THR A 142 9.27 7.40 15.08
N GLY A 143 9.85 7.05 16.24
CA GLY A 143 9.99 5.68 16.71
C GLY A 143 11.03 4.88 15.94
N LEU A 144 11.91 5.54 15.19
CA LEU A 144 12.99 4.93 14.43
C LEU A 144 14.25 4.75 15.29
N SER A 145 15.15 3.88 14.84
CA SER A 145 16.48 3.80 15.42
C SER A 145 17.27 5.09 15.15
N ASN A 146 18.28 5.39 15.97
CA ASN A 146 19.11 6.59 15.75
C ASN A 146 19.83 6.54 14.38
N SER A 147 20.20 5.37 13.88
CA SER A 147 20.79 5.21 12.55
C SER A 147 19.78 5.51 11.44
N ASP A 148 18.56 5.01 11.55
CA ASP A 148 17.52 5.25 10.53
C ASP A 148 17.05 6.71 10.55
N ALA A 149 16.95 7.31 11.74
CA ALA A 149 16.67 8.72 11.90
C ALA A 149 17.78 9.58 11.26
N HIS A 150 19.04 9.18 11.39
CA HIS A 150 20.16 9.87 10.73
C HIS A 150 20.04 9.79 9.20
N VAL A 151 19.79 8.61 8.63
CA VAL A 151 19.61 8.43 7.18
C VAL A 151 18.44 9.26 6.65
N LEU A 152 17.33 9.27 7.39
CA LEU A 152 16.14 10.04 7.03
C LEU A 152 16.41 11.55 7.05
N LEU A 153 17.16 12.04 8.05
CA LEU A 153 17.53 13.44 8.14
C LEU A 153 18.54 13.84 7.05
N ASP A 154 19.49 12.98 6.71
CA ASP A 154 20.39 13.17 5.56
C ASP A 154 19.60 13.26 4.25
N GLN A 155 18.61 12.39 4.03
CA GLN A 155 17.70 12.49 2.89
C GLN A 155 16.93 13.81 2.86
N CYS A 156 16.50 14.33 4.01
CA CYS A 156 15.88 15.66 4.09
C CYS A 156 16.86 16.77 3.68
N VAL A 157 18.14 16.64 4.02
CA VAL A 157 19.19 17.60 3.62
C VAL A 157 19.45 17.51 2.11
N GLU A 158 19.60 16.31 1.56
CA GLU A 158 19.81 16.09 0.12
C GLU A 158 18.66 16.65 -0.74
N ASN A 159 17.43 16.53 -0.25
CA ASN A 159 16.25 17.06 -0.92
C ASN A 159 16.02 18.57 -0.66
N GLY A 160 16.90 19.24 0.09
CA GLY A 160 16.83 20.68 0.37
C GLY A 160 15.74 21.09 1.36
N PHE A 161 15.25 20.16 2.19
CA PHE A 161 14.28 20.44 3.26
C PHE A 161 14.97 20.88 4.56
N ALA A 162 16.22 20.47 4.78
CA ALA A 162 16.99 20.77 5.98
C ALA A 162 18.42 21.17 5.65
N THR A 163 19.06 21.89 6.58
CA THR A 163 20.49 22.16 6.58
C THR A 163 21.11 21.48 7.79
N ARG A 164 22.18 20.73 7.56
CA ARG A 164 22.97 20.10 8.62
C ARG A 164 23.95 21.13 9.21
N TYR A 165 23.91 21.31 10.53
CA TYR A 165 24.83 22.17 11.28
C TYR A 165 25.49 21.34 12.39
N THR A 166 26.82 21.40 12.47
CA THR A 166 27.55 20.79 13.58
C THR A 166 27.78 21.86 14.63
N ASP A 167 27.15 21.70 15.80
CA ASP A 167 27.35 22.64 16.89
C ASP A 167 28.70 22.35 17.58
N PRO A 168 29.64 23.31 17.58
CA PRO A 168 30.96 23.14 18.16
C PRO A 168 30.94 22.95 19.69
N ARG A 169 29.81 23.25 20.36
CA ARG A 169 29.69 23.12 21.82
C ARG A 169 29.14 21.77 22.28
N SER A 170 28.24 21.18 21.51
CA SER A 170 27.55 19.93 21.90
C SER A 170 28.15 18.67 21.27
N HIS A 171 29.10 18.82 20.34
CA HIS A 171 29.57 17.74 19.45
C HIS A 171 28.42 17.00 18.72
N GLY A 172 27.21 17.58 18.75
CA GLY A 172 25.99 17.01 18.18
C GLY A 172 25.73 17.53 16.78
N ILE A 173 25.14 16.69 15.94
CA ILE A 173 24.63 17.08 14.64
C ILE A 173 23.21 17.62 14.84
N ILE A 174 23.01 18.89 14.49
CA ILE A 174 21.73 19.57 14.55
C ILE A 174 21.23 19.76 13.12
N TYR A 175 19.96 19.47 12.89
CA TYR A 175 19.30 19.68 11.61
C TYR A 175 18.35 20.88 11.76
N THR A 176 18.57 21.90 10.94
CA THR A 176 17.70 23.09 10.90
C THR A 176 16.85 23.04 9.64
N PHE A 177 15.54 23.04 9.80
CA PHE A 177 14.60 23.06 8.68
C PHE A 177 14.33 24.51 8.29
N THR A 178 14.70 24.86 7.06
CA THR A 178 14.43 26.20 6.53
C THR A 178 12.93 26.33 6.26
N LYS A 179 12.25 27.19 7.02
CA LYS A 179 10.85 27.52 6.78
C LYS A 179 10.71 28.13 5.37
N ARG A 180 10.30 27.34 4.38
CA ARG A 180 9.88 27.88 3.09
C ARG A 180 8.75 28.87 3.37
N ARG A 181 9.01 30.18 3.25
CA ARG A 181 7.95 31.18 3.17
C ARG A 181 7.10 30.77 1.97
N SER A 182 5.87 30.34 2.19
CA SER A 182 4.88 30.27 1.13
C SER A 182 4.66 31.71 0.66
N SER A 183 5.26 32.07 -0.46
CA SER A 183 4.88 33.25 -1.23
C SER A 183 3.52 33.03 -1.87
#